data_AF-A0A6J7U8D0-F1
#
_entry.id   AF-A0A6J7U8D0-F1
#
_cell.length_a   1.000
_cell.length_b   1.000
_cell.length_c   1.000
_cell.angle_alpha   90.00
_cell.angle_beta   90.00
_cell.angle_gamma   90.00
#
_symmetry.space_group_name_H-M   'P 1'
#
loop_
_entity.id
_entity.type
_entity.pdbx_description
1 polymer ?
#
loop_
_entity_poly.entity_id
_entity_poly.type
_entity_poly.pdbx_seq_one_letter_code
_entity_poly.pdbx_strand_id
1 'polypeptide(L)'
;MHILDIDGERYVAPWSTATRCWAALDNFKDSLPSTVVPYFVSPAMEEVITAGVDLLEDKVPHILNETWVIPPRWFLLFMPEERTRGENINGLFTKAQATIANAKARAEVAHQTVVSAFGEGPVEQDLENLIGWLEMFHPKSYVELDYGGLALYLDKALRDNNEDGLLADTSIEDVLHSLSGLAAADGLLAGQGYERLMSRWRRVQALESAN
;
A
#
# COMPACT_ATOMS: atom_id res chain seq x y z
N MET A 1 12.33 5.93 -12.29
CA MET A 1 11.42 7.09 -12.15
C MET A 1 10.08 6.66 -12.70
N HIS A 2 8.99 6.81 -11.95
CA HIS A 2 7.65 6.49 -12.47
C HIS A 2 7.10 7.74 -13.17
N ILE A 3 6.57 7.56 -14.37
CA ILE A 3 6.02 8.65 -15.20
C ILE A 3 4.59 8.27 -15.54
N LEU A 4 3.68 9.22 -15.38
CA LEU A 4 2.28 9.09 -15.72
C LEU A 4 1.88 10.30 -16.58
N ASP A 5 1.33 10.04 -17.76
CA ASP A 5 0.83 11.07 -18.67
C ASP A 5 -0.71 11.04 -18.64
N ILE A 6 -1.35 12.10 -18.14
CA ILE A 6 -2.81 12.24 -18.05
C ILE A 6 -3.20 13.56 -18.70
N ASP A 7 -4.12 13.53 -19.68
CA ASP A 7 -4.67 14.71 -20.36
C ASP A 7 -3.60 15.69 -20.92
N GLY A 8 -2.44 15.16 -21.32
CA GLY A 8 -1.33 15.95 -21.83
C GLY A 8 -0.42 16.59 -20.76
N GLU A 9 -0.72 16.39 -19.48
CA GLU A 9 0.17 16.72 -18.37
C GLU A 9 1.01 15.52 -17.95
N ARG A 10 2.29 15.77 -17.63
CA ARG A 10 3.23 14.75 -17.18
C ARG A 10 3.44 14.84 -15.67
N TYR A 11 3.12 13.75 -15.00
CA TYR A 11 3.36 13.53 -13.58
C TYR A 11 4.59 12.66 -13.39
N VAL A 12 5.43 13.04 -12.43
CA VAL A 12 6.68 12.35 -12.13
C VAL A 12 6.71 12.02 -10.65
N ALA A 13 6.85 10.74 -10.33
CA ALA A 13 7.23 10.30 -8.99
C ALA A 13 8.76 10.11 -8.97
N PRO A 14 9.51 11.02 -8.30
CA PRO A 14 10.94 10.86 -8.10
C PRO A 14 11.20 9.53 -7.39
N TRP A 15 12.22 8.81 -7.84
CA TRP A 15 12.52 7.50 -7.26
C TRP A 15 13.02 7.59 -5.82
N SER A 16 13.57 8.74 -5.40
CA SER A 16 14.17 8.97 -4.08
C SER A 16 14.98 7.76 -3.59
N THR A 17 15.79 7.17 -4.49
CA THR A 17 16.39 5.84 -4.29
C THR A 17 17.19 5.75 -3.00
N ALA A 18 17.97 6.78 -2.67
CA ALA A 18 18.76 6.81 -1.44
C ALA A 18 17.87 6.75 -0.19
N THR A 19 16.85 7.61 -0.09
CA THR A 19 15.86 7.59 1.00
C THR A 19 15.15 6.25 1.13
N ARG A 20 14.78 5.63 -0.01
CA ARG A 20 14.12 4.32 -0.02
C ARG A 20 15.05 3.17 0.37
N CYS A 21 16.31 3.21 -0.04
CA CYS A 21 17.32 2.23 0.35
C CYS A 21 17.57 2.29 1.86
N TRP A 22 17.61 3.48 2.43
CA TRP A 22 17.72 3.67 3.88
C TRP A 22 16.49 3.12 4.63
N ALA A 23 15.28 3.51 4.24
CA ALA A 23 14.06 3.00 4.87
C ALA A 23 13.92 1.48 4.75
N ALA A 24 14.32 0.90 3.61
CA ALA A 24 14.34 -0.55 3.42
C ALA A 24 15.37 -1.26 4.31
N LEU A 25 16.54 -0.66 4.52
CA LEU A 25 17.54 -1.18 5.44
C LEU A 25 17.03 -1.16 6.88
N ASP A 26 16.36 -0.09 7.29
CA ASP A 26 15.79 0.06 8.64
C ASP A 26 14.71 -0.99 8.89
N ASN A 27 13.71 -1.09 8.00
CA ASN A 27 12.66 -2.12 8.07
C ASN A 27 13.24 -3.54 8.07
N PHE A 28 14.29 -3.80 7.28
CA PHE A 28 14.96 -5.10 7.27
C PHE A 28 15.60 -5.43 8.63
N LYS A 29 16.28 -4.45 9.25
CA LYS A 29 16.91 -4.61 10.57
C LYS A 29 15.88 -4.86 11.66
N ASP A 30 14.71 -4.25 11.57
CA ASP A 30 13.61 -4.46 12.51
C ASP A 30 12.91 -5.82 12.34
N SER A 31 12.94 -6.37 11.11
CA SER A 31 12.32 -7.67 10.81
C SER A 31 13.11 -8.90 11.32
N LEU A 32 14.37 -8.73 11.70
CA LEU A 32 15.26 -9.82 12.10
C LEU A 32 15.93 -9.56 13.46
N PRO A 33 16.27 -10.62 14.23
CA PRO A 33 17.12 -10.46 15.41
C PRO A 33 18.45 -9.79 15.05
N SER A 34 18.90 -8.85 15.88
CA SER A 34 20.14 -8.09 15.64
C SER A 34 21.40 -8.96 15.53
N THR A 35 21.37 -10.17 16.07
CA THR A 35 22.45 -11.17 15.94
C THR A 35 22.55 -11.80 14.55
N VAL A 36 21.49 -11.71 13.75
CA VAL A 36 21.37 -12.32 12.41
C VAL A 36 21.66 -11.30 11.31
N VAL A 37 21.34 -10.02 11.54
CA VAL A 37 21.54 -8.92 10.58
C VAL A 37 22.96 -8.89 9.97
N PRO A 38 24.08 -9.07 10.73
CA PRO A 38 25.43 -8.98 10.17
C PRO A 38 25.77 -10.04 9.10
N TYR A 39 24.98 -11.12 9.00
CA TYR A 39 25.16 -12.14 7.95
C TYR A 39 24.61 -11.70 6.59
N PHE A 40 23.74 -10.69 6.57
CA PHE A 40 23.09 -10.18 5.36
C PHE A 40 23.61 -8.80 4.96
N VAL A 41 23.90 -7.96 5.96
CA VAL A 41 24.42 -6.60 5.74
C VAL A 41 25.74 -6.44 6.48
N SER A 42 26.81 -6.26 5.73
CA SER A 42 28.13 -5.99 6.31
C SER A 42 28.24 -4.53 6.77
N PRO A 43 29.09 -4.21 7.77
CA PRO A 43 29.29 -2.83 8.22
C PRO A 43 29.69 -1.86 7.10
N ALA A 44 30.51 -2.32 6.14
CA ALA A 44 30.92 -1.51 4.99
C ALA A 44 29.75 -1.23 4.02
N MET A 45 28.81 -2.17 3.88
CA MET A 45 27.60 -1.96 3.08
C MET A 45 26.66 -0.97 3.77
N GLU A 46 26.52 -1.08 5.09
CA GLU A 46 25.72 -0.16 5.90
C GLU A 46 26.28 1.28 5.85
N GLU A 47 27.60 1.46 5.92
CA GLU A 47 28.24 2.77 5.73
C GLU A 47 27.94 3.37 4.35
N VAL A 48 27.96 2.56 3.29
CA VAL A 48 27.67 3.05 1.93
C VAL A 48 26.19 3.43 1.77
N ILE A 49 25.26 2.67 2.39
CA ILE A 49 23.82 2.97 2.33
C ILE A 49 23.49 4.21 3.16
N THR A 50 24.17 4.42 4.29
CA THR A 50 23.95 5.55 5.19
C THR A 50 24.79 6.79 4.84
N ALA A 51 25.73 6.68 3.89
CA ALA A 51 26.53 7.80 3.41
C ALA A 51 25.66 8.91 2.81
N GLY A 52 25.70 10.10 3.43
CA GLY A 52 24.95 11.27 2.95
C GLY A 52 23.48 11.28 3.36
N VAL A 53 23.06 10.48 4.34
CA VAL A 53 21.72 10.56 4.96
C VAL A 53 21.46 11.96 5.53
N ASP A 54 22.48 12.63 6.08
CA ASP A 54 22.39 14.02 6.57
C ASP A 54 22.04 15.03 5.45
N LEU A 55 22.26 14.69 4.18
CA LEU A 55 21.87 15.52 3.02
C LEU A 55 20.44 15.23 2.53
N LEU A 56 19.77 14.25 3.15
CA LEU A 56 18.44 13.74 2.78
C LEU A 56 17.38 14.03 3.86
N GLU A 57 17.73 14.70 4.96
CA GLU A 57 16.84 14.97 6.12
C GLU A 57 15.50 15.61 5.71
N ASP A 58 15.46 16.38 4.61
CA ASP A 58 14.24 17.04 4.11
C ASP A 58 13.49 16.28 2.99
N LYS A 59 13.92 15.07 2.62
CA LYS A 59 13.34 14.35 1.46
C LYS A 59 12.49 13.18 1.91
N VAL A 60 11.19 13.40 2.01
CA VAL A 60 10.23 12.34 2.33
C VAL A 60 10.05 11.39 1.13
N PRO A 61 10.01 10.06 1.34
CA PRO A 61 9.84 9.11 0.25
C PRO A 61 8.52 9.35 -0.48
N HIS A 62 8.56 9.43 -1.81
CA HIS A 62 7.38 9.59 -2.66
C HIS A 62 6.68 8.26 -2.96
N ILE A 63 7.19 7.16 -2.41
CA ILE A 63 6.70 5.80 -2.63
C ILE A 63 6.72 5.09 -1.27
N LEU A 64 5.56 4.58 -0.85
CA LEU A 64 5.45 3.57 0.20
C LEU A 64 5.43 2.19 -0.46
N ASN A 65 6.09 1.19 0.15
CA ASN A 65 6.14 -0.17 -0.37
C ASN A 65 5.99 -1.19 0.76
N GLU A 66 5.32 -2.28 0.43
CA GLU A 66 5.12 -3.44 1.30
C GLU A 66 5.44 -4.72 0.52
N THR A 67 5.85 -5.75 1.23
CA THR A 67 6.17 -7.06 0.65
C THR A 67 5.03 -8.04 0.96
N TRP A 68 4.60 -8.82 -0.04
CA TRP A 68 3.62 -9.91 0.08
C TRP A 68 2.19 -9.54 0.49
N VAL A 69 1.94 -8.32 0.95
CA VAL A 69 0.62 -7.83 1.35
C VAL A 69 0.44 -6.38 0.93
N ILE A 70 -0.80 -5.99 0.62
CA ILE A 70 -1.19 -4.60 0.47
C ILE A 70 -2.01 -4.21 1.70
N PRO A 71 -1.58 -3.21 2.50
CA PRO A 71 -2.33 -2.76 3.66
C PRO A 71 -3.75 -2.31 3.31
N PRO A 72 -4.79 -2.70 4.07
CA PRO A 72 -6.17 -2.27 3.83
C PRO A 72 -6.34 -0.75 3.71
N ARG A 73 -5.57 0.02 4.50
CA ARG A 73 -5.58 1.48 4.48
C ARG A 73 -5.19 2.09 3.12
N TRP A 74 -4.44 1.37 2.28
CA TRP A 74 -4.10 1.85 0.95
C TRP A 74 -5.25 1.70 -0.04
N PHE A 75 -6.07 0.65 0.09
CA PHE A 75 -7.25 0.47 -0.76
C PHE A 75 -8.32 1.55 -0.52
N LEU A 76 -8.42 2.07 0.71
CA LEU A 76 -9.37 3.13 1.08
C LEU A 76 -9.18 4.43 0.30
N LEU A 77 -8.00 4.64 -0.29
CA LEU A 77 -7.70 5.84 -1.07
C LEU A 77 -8.44 5.86 -2.42
N PHE A 78 -9.00 4.73 -2.86
CA PHE A 78 -9.51 4.54 -4.22
C PHE A 78 -10.99 4.12 -4.25
N MET A 79 -11.63 4.33 -5.39
CA MET A 79 -12.92 3.76 -5.75
C MET A 79 -12.73 2.62 -6.76
N PRO A 80 -13.66 1.66 -6.86
CA PRO A 80 -13.53 0.51 -7.77
C PRO A 80 -13.32 0.90 -9.24
N GLU A 81 -13.94 2.01 -9.68
CA GLU A 81 -13.86 2.53 -11.05
C GLU A 81 -12.51 3.16 -11.38
N GLU A 82 -11.73 3.53 -10.35
CA GLU A 82 -10.39 4.08 -10.49
C GLU A 82 -9.31 2.98 -10.64
N ARG A 83 -9.72 1.71 -10.61
CA ARG A 83 -8.84 0.55 -10.80
C ARG A 83 -8.83 0.10 -12.26
N THR A 84 -7.63 -0.07 -12.79
CA THR A 84 -7.36 -0.75 -14.04
C THR A 84 -6.60 -2.04 -13.78
N ARG A 85 -6.92 -3.11 -14.50
CA ARG A 85 -6.29 -4.43 -14.37
C ARG A 85 -6.32 -5.18 -15.69
N GLY A 86 -5.38 -6.09 -15.89
CA GLY A 86 -5.31 -6.90 -17.09
C GLY A 86 -3.93 -7.52 -17.29
N GLU A 87 -3.61 -7.82 -18.55
CA GLU A 87 -2.32 -8.34 -18.96
C GLU A 87 -1.69 -7.40 -19.99
N ASN A 88 -0.39 -7.13 -19.84
CA ASN A 88 0.39 -6.37 -20.81
C ASN A 88 1.70 -7.12 -21.12
N ILE A 89 2.61 -6.50 -21.88
CA ILE A 89 3.90 -7.10 -22.26
C ILE A 89 4.77 -7.52 -21.06
N ASN A 90 4.56 -6.91 -19.89
CA ASN A 90 5.26 -7.22 -18.64
C ASN A 90 4.49 -8.21 -17.75
N GLY A 91 3.37 -8.75 -18.24
CA GLY A 91 2.53 -9.70 -17.53
C GLY A 91 1.27 -9.08 -16.91
N LEU A 92 0.73 -9.77 -15.91
CA LEU A 92 -0.47 -9.36 -15.19
C LEU A 92 -0.22 -8.10 -14.36
N PHE A 93 -1.17 -7.16 -14.38
CA PHE A 93 -1.08 -5.92 -13.62
C PHE A 93 -2.44 -5.54 -13.02
N THR A 94 -2.37 -4.82 -11.89
CA THR A 94 -3.48 -4.08 -11.30
C THR A 94 -2.94 -2.75 -10.77
N LYS A 95 -3.57 -1.65 -11.16
CA LYS A 95 -3.26 -0.29 -10.71
C LYS A 95 -4.54 0.42 -10.30
N ALA A 96 -4.51 1.18 -9.21
CA ALA A 96 -5.57 2.13 -8.87
C ALA A 96 -5.00 3.54 -8.79
N GLN A 97 -5.68 4.52 -9.37
CA GLN A 97 -5.18 5.89 -9.48
C GLN A 97 -6.24 6.91 -9.08
N ALA A 98 -5.89 7.84 -8.19
CA ALA A 98 -6.79 8.90 -7.75
C ALA A 98 -6.04 10.24 -7.65
N THR A 99 -6.77 11.34 -7.76
CA THR A 99 -6.20 12.65 -7.39
C THR A 99 -5.88 12.64 -5.90
N ILE A 100 -4.83 13.33 -5.49
CA ILE A 100 -4.46 13.37 -4.07
C ILE A 100 -5.56 14.01 -3.21
N ALA A 101 -6.32 14.95 -3.77
CA ALA A 101 -7.47 15.56 -3.11
C ALA A 101 -8.56 14.51 -2.78
N ASN A 102 -8.89 13.63 -3.73
CA ASN A 102 -9.87 12.56 -3.49
C ASN A 102 -9.34 11.54 -2.47
N ALA A 103 -8.07 11.15 -2.60
CA ALA A 103 -7.44 10.20 -1.68
C ALA A 103 -7.42 10.73 -0.25
N LYS A 104 -7.05 12.01 -0.05
CA LYS A 104 -7.09 12.69 1.25
C LYS A 104 -8.49 12.71 1.85
N ALA A 105 -9.48 13.17 1.08
CA ALA A 105 -10.85 13.26 1.57
C ALA A 105 -11.39 11.89 2.02
N ARG A 106 -11.07 10.81 1.29
CA ARG A 106 -11.45 9.45 1.67
C ARG A 106 -10.70 8.96 2.90
N ALA A 107 -9.40 9.24 3.00
CA ALA A 107 -8.59 8.89 4.17
C ALA A 107 -9.08 9.60 5.44
N GLU A 108 -9.43 10.89 5.36
CA GLU A 108 -9.99 11.68 6.47
C GLU A 108 -11.35 11.12 6.92
N VAL A 109 -12.24 10.76 5.99
CA VAL A 109 -13.51 10.09 6.32
C VAL A 109 -13.27 8.74 7.00
N ALA A 110 -12.30 7.97 6.50
CA ALA A 110 -11.95 6.69 7.09
C ALA A 110 -11.39 6.85 8.52
N HIS A 111 -10.49 7.80 8.72
CA HIS A 111 -9.91 8.14 10.01
C HIS A 111 -11.01 8.50 11.01
N GLN A 112 -11.88 9.45 10.68
CA GLN A 112 -12.98 9.85 11.56
C GLN A 112 -13.94 8.68 11.88
N THR A 113 -14.20 7.80 10.91
CA THR A 113 -15.04 6.61 11.11
C THR A 113 -14.39 5.63 12.09
N VAL A 114 -13.08 5.38 11.94
CA VAL A 114 -12.31 4.51 12.84
C VAL A 114 -12.24 5.11 14.25
N VAL A 115 -11.94 6.40 14.40
CA VAL A 115 -11.95 7.11 15.69
C VAL A 115 -13.31 6.98 16.37
N SER A 116 -14.39 7.18 15.62
CA SER A 116 -15.75 7.10 16.16
C SER A 116 -16.13 5.70 16.63
N ALA A 117 -15.65 4.66 15.93
CA ALA A 117 -15.97 3.27 16.23
C ALA A 117 -15.10 2.68 17.35
N PHE A 118 -13.81 3.03 17.40
CA PHE A 118 -12.81 2.36 18.24
C PHE A 118 -12.03 3.30 19.17
N GLY A 119 -12.13 4.61 19.00
CA GLY A 119 -11.27 5.59 19.66
C GLY A 119 -9.88 5.71 19.02
N GLU A 120 -9.01 6.48 19.66
CA GLU A 120 -7.59 6.59 19.29
C GLU A 120 -6.88 5.24 19.50
N GLY A 121 -6.00 4.89 18.57
CA GLY A 121 -5.30 3.62 18.63
C GLY A 121 -4.47 3.31 17.39
N PRO A 122 -3.83 2.13 17.33
CA PRO A 122 -2.84 1.83 16.28
C PRO A 122 -3.39 1.94 14.85
N VAL A 123 -4.65 1.53 14.63
CA VAL A 123 -5.29 1.59 13.30
C VAL A 123 -5.56 3.03 12.87
N GLU A 124 -5.94 3.87 13.83
CA GLU A 124 -6.20 5.28 13.61
C GLU A 124 -4.89 6.04 13.35
N GLN A 125 -3.85 5.79 14.16
CA GLN A 125 -2.51 6.36 13.97
C GLN A 125 -1.92 6.02 12.59
N ASP A 126 -2.13 4.79 12.12
CA ASP A 126 -1.74 4.35 10.77
C ASP A 126 -2.40 5.19 9.66
N LEU A 127 -3.67 5.56 9.85
CA LEU A 127 -4.41 6.44 8.94
C LEU A 127 -3.93 7.88 9.05
N GLU A 128 -3.68 8.39 10.27
CA GLU A 128 -3.12 9.72 10.49
C GLU A 128 -1.76 9.87 9.79
N ASN A 129 -0.87 8.89 9.95
CA ASN A 129 0.44 8.86 9.27
C ASN A 129 0.28 8.84 7.74
N LEU A 130 -0.68 8.08 7.21
CA LEU A 130 -0.96 8.04 5.78
C LEU A 130 -1.50 9.38 5.26
N ILE A 131 -2.39 10.03 6.01
CA ILE A 131 -2.89 11.37 5.69
C ILE A 131 -1.72 12.35 5.67
N GLY A 132 -0.92 12.41 6.74
CA GLY A 132 0.24 13.29 6.85
C GLY A 132 1.22 13.10 5.69
N TRP A 133 1.45 11.86 5.27
CA TRP A 133 2.24 11.57 4.08
C TRP A 133 1.62 12.16 2.79
N LEU A 134 0.30 12.02 2.58
CA LEU A 134 -0.37 12.63 1.43
C LEU A 134 -0.30 14.17 1.46
N GLU A 135 -0.27 14.80 2.63
CA GLU A 135 -0.29 16.28 2.76
C GLU A 135 0.97 16.98 2.26
N MET A 136 2.09 16.27 2.15
CA MET A 136 3.38 16.86 1.77
C MET A 136 3.48 17.10 0.26
N PHE A 137 2.58 16.51 -0.53
CA PHE A 137 2.63 16.61 -1.98
C PHE A 137 1.73 17.73 -2.50
N HIS A 138 2.05 18.21 -3.70
CA HIS A 138 1.30 19.27 -4.35
C HIS A 138 -0.20 18.89 -4.51
N PRO A 139 -1.16 19.83 -4.30
CA PRO A 139 -2.60 19.51 -4.36
C PRO A 139 -3.12 18.98 -5.71
N LYS A 140 -2.35 19.18 -6.78
CA LYS A 140 -2.65 18.62 -8.12
C LYS A 140 -1.99 17.26 -8.39
N SER A 141 -1.28 16.69 -7.42
CA SER A 141 -0.65 15.38 -7.56
C SER A 141 -1.69 14.27 -7.65
N TYR A 142 -1.22 13.12 -8.15
CA TYR A 142 -1.96 11.86 -8.12
C TYR A 142 -1.29 10.88 -7.16
N VAL A 143 -2.09 9.97 -6.62
CA VAL A 143 -1.61 8.78 -5.92
C VAL A 143 -1.94 7.55 -6.76
N GLU A 144 -0.99 6.61 -6.82
CA GLU A 144 -1.15 5.33 -7.52
C GLU A 144 -0.83 4.20 -6.55
N LEU A 145 -1.70 3.20 -6.52
CA LEU A 145 -1.43 1.90 -5.93
C LEU A 145 -1.14 0.91 -7.05
N ASP A 146 0.12 0.51 -7.19
CA ASP A 146 0.56 -0.53 -8.13
C ASP A 146 0.78 -1.84 -7.36
N TYR A 147 0.08 -2.90 -7.76
CA TYR A 147 0.22 -4.21 -7.11
C TYR A 147 1.59 -4.85 -7.42
N GLY A 148 2.29 -4.36 -8.45
CA GLY A 148 3.54 -4.93 -8.91
C GLY A 148 3.41 -6.43 -9.19
N GLY A 149 4.41 -7.20 -8.78
CA GLY A 149 4.42 -8.66 -8.92
C GLY A 149 3.30 -9.38 -8.15
N LEU A 150 2.66 -8.73 -7.17
CA LEU A 150 1.56 -9.34 -6.42
C LEU A 150 0.33 -9.59 -7.29
N ALA A 151 0.17 -8.88 -8.42
CA ALA A 151 -0.90 -9.14 -9.37
C ALA A 151 -0.87 -10.59 -9.89
N LEU A 152 0.32 -11.13 -10.17
CA LEU A 152 0.49 -12.52 -10.61
C LEU A 152 0.07 -13.51 -9.51
N TYR A 153 0.53 -13.30 -8.29
CA TYR A 153 0.23 -14.19 -7.17
C TYR A 153 -1.25 -14.12 -6.77
N LEU A 154 -1.84 -12.94 -6.83
CA LEU A 154 -3.26 -12.75 -6.57
C LEU A 154 -4.12 -13.44 -7.63
N ASP A 155 -3.78 -13.30 -8.92
CA ASP A 155 -4.47 -14.02 -10.00
C ASP A 155 -4.47 -15.52 -9.76
N LYS A 156 -3.28 -16.07 -9.48
CA LYS A 156 -3.12 -17.49 -9.18
C LYS A 156 -3.94 -17.90 -7.97
N ALA A 157 -3.87 -17.16 -6.87
CA ALA A 157 -4.60 -17.48 -5.64
C ALA A 157 -6.12 -17.45 -5.82
N LEU A 158 -6.64 -16.55 -6.66
CA LEU A 158 -8.05 -16.46 -7.01
C LEU A 158 -8.47 -17.61 -7.94
N ARG A 159 -7.67 -17.92 -8.97
CA ARG A 159 -7.93 -19.07 -9.87
C ARG A 159 -7.89 -20.41 -9.14
N ASP A 160 -6.94 -20.60 -8.23
CA ASP A 160 -6.84 -21.80 -7.39
C ASP A 160 -8.06 -21.96 -6.46
N ASN A 161 -8.84 -20.89 -6.26
CA ASN A 161 -10.12 -20.89 -5.54
C ASN A 161 -11.35 -20.91 -6.46
N ASN A 162 -11.18 -21.31 -7.73
CA ASN A 162 -12.22 -21.34 -8.76
C ASN A 162 -12.87 -19.97 -9.04
N GLU A 163 -12.12 -18.89 -8.85
CA GLU A 163 -12.55 -17.53 -9.21
C GLU A 163 -11.91 -17.08 -10.55
N ASP A 164 -12.41 -15.97 -11.11
CA ASP A 164 -11.99 -15.45 -12.42
C ASP A 164 -10.69 -14.63 -12.38
N GLY A 165 -9.68 -15.14 -11.67
CA GLY A 165 -8.38 -14.50 -11.52
C GLY A 165 -8.48 -13.05 -11.04
N LEU A 166 -7.66 -12.15 -11.60
CA LEU A 166 -7.68 -10.73 -11.25
C LEU A 166 -9.06 -10.06 -11.37
N LEU A 167 -9.97 -10.55 -12.23
CA LEU A 167 -11.30 -9.94 -12.37
C LEU A 167 -12.18 -10.15 -11.13
N ALA A 168 -11.91 -11.20 -10.36
CA ALA A 168 -12.60 -11.48 -9.10
C ALA A 168 -12.02 -10.71 -7.89
N ASP A 169 -10.93 -9.95 -8.06
CA ASP A 169 -10.41 -9.13 -6.98
C ASP A 169 -11.41 -8.01 -6.63
N THR A 170 -11.93 -8.04 -5.41
CA THR A 170 -12.85 -7.03 -4.84
C THR A 170 -12.22 -6.27 -3.68
N SER A 171 -10.90 -6.14 -3.62
CA SER A 171 -10.20 -5.59 -2.44
C SER A 171 -10.61 -4.15 -2.08
N ILE A 172 -10.86 -3.29 -3.07
CA ILE A 172 -11.34 -1.92 -2.84
C ILE A 172 -12.79 -1.96 -2.32
N GLU A 173 -13.64 -2.76 -2.98
CA GLU A 173 -15.03 -2.93 -2.62
C GLU A 173 -15.20 -3.47 -1.19
N ASP A 174 -14.39 -4.46 -0.81
CA ASP A 174 -14.43 -5.11 0.50
C ASP A 174 -14.03 -4.16 1.63
N VAL A 175 -13.00 -3.33 1.43
CA VAL A 175 -12.58 -2.35 2.45
C VAL A 175 -13.60 -1.21 2.58
N LEU A 176 -14.19 -0.75 1.48
CA LEU A 176 -15.25 0.27 1.50
C LEU A 176 -16.52 -0.27 2.16
N HIS A 177 -16.86 -1.54 1.91
CA HIS A 177 -17.95 -2.21 2.60
C HIS A 177 -17.69 -2.31 4.10
N SER A 178 -16.47 -2.71 4.49
CA SER A 178 -16.06 -2.74 5.90
C SER A 178 -16.20 -1.38 6.56
N LEU A 179 -15.74 -0.32 5.90
CA LEU A 179 -15.82 1.04 6.42
C LEU A 179 -17.26 1.52 6.56
N SER A 180 -18.11 1.19 5.60
CA SER A 180 -19.54 1.51 5.63
C SER A 180 -20.25 0.85 6.81
N GLY A 181 -19.87 -0.39 7.16
CA GLY A 181 -20.37 -1.07 8.35
C GLY A 181 -19.98 -0.36 9.64
N LEU A 182 -18.71 0.06 9.74
CA LEU A 182 -18.24 0.84 10.90
C LEU A 182 -19.01 2.16 11.04
N ALA A 183 -19.20 2.90 9.93
CA ALA A 183 -19.94 4.15 9.93
C ALA A 183 -21.42 3.97 10.35
N ALA A 184 -22.01 2.81 10.05
CA ALA A 184 -23.37 2.45 10.44
C ALA A 184 -23.47 1.81 11.84
N ALA A 185 -22.36 1.68 12.58
CA ALA A 185 -22.25 0.90 13.81
C ALA A 185 -22.72 -0.57 13.65
N ASP A 186 -22.64 -1.11 12.44
CA ASP A 186 -22.92 -2.50 12.11
C ASP A 186 -21.60 -3.29 12.06
N GLY A 187 -21.20 -3.83 13.22
CA GLY A 187 -19.98 -4.61 13.35
C GLY A 187 -19.97 -5.90 12.53
N LEU A 188 -21.15 -6.46 12.22
CA LEU A 188 -21.25 -7.67 11.39
C LEU A 188 -20.92 -7.33 9.94
N LEU A 189 -21.52 -6.25 9.41
CA LEU A 189 -21.24 -5.76 8.07
C LEU A 189 -19.76 -5.34 7.93
N ALA A 190 -19.23 -4.65 8.96
CA ALA A 190 -17.82 -4.29 9.02
C ALA A 190 -16.91 -5.52 8.92
N GLY A 191 -17.18 -6.54 9.76
CA GLY A 191 -16.41 -7.78 9.78
C GLY A 191 -16.45 -8.55 8.45
N GLN A 192 -17.61 -8.60 7.77
CA GLN A 192 -17.74 -9.32 6.50
C GLN A 192 -16.87 -8.73 5.38
N GLY A 193 -16.79 -7.40 5.28
CA GLY A 193 -15.91 -6.74 4.32
C GLY A 193 -14.44 -7.06 4.63
N TYR A 194 -14.03 -6.84 5.87
CA TYR A 194 -12.66 -7.05 6.31
C TYR A 194 -12.21 -8.51 6.17
N GLU A 195 -13.04 -9.48 6.57
CA GLU A 195 -12.67 -10.90 6.48
C GLU A 195 -12.50 -11.37 5.04
N ARG A 196 -13.33 -10.91 4.10
CA ARG A 196 -13.17 -11.25 2.67
C ARG A 196 -11.85 -10.73 2.12
N LEU A 197 -11.53 -9.47 2.42
CA LEU A 197 -10.25 -8.87 2.05
C LEU A 197 -9.07 -9.66 2.64
N MET A 198 -9.07 -9.88 3.94
CA MET A 198 -7.96 -10.55 4.62
C MET A 198 -7.81 -12.01 4.18
N SER A 199 -8.92 -12.73 3.96
CA SER A 199 -8.89 -14.11 3.49
C SER A 199 -8.27 -14.24 2.10
N ARG A 200 -8.56 -13.28 1.21
CA ARG A 200 -7.97 -13.22 -0.14
C ARG A 200 -6.46 -13.02 -0.06
N TRP A 201 -6.01 -12.00 0.67
CA TRP A 201 -4.60 -11.63 0.73
C TRP A 201 -3.75 -12.58 1.58
N ARG A 202 -4.33 -13.26 2.57
CA ARG A 202 -3.62 -14.29 3.37
C ARG A 202 -3.06 -15.41 2.49
N ARG A 203 -3.72 -15.75 1.38
CA ARG A 203 -3.25 -16.78 0.43
C ARG A 203 -2.00 -16.33 -0.32
N VAL A 204 -1.95 -15.05 -0.70
CA VAL A 204 -0.77 -14.44 -1.33
C VAL A 204 0.36 -14.36 -0.30
N GLN A 205 0.07 -13.89 0.91
CA GLN A 205 1.03 -13.78 1.99
C GLN A 205 1.65 -15.13 2.38
N ALA A 206 0.87 -16.22 2.36
CA ALA A 206 1.36 -17.56 2.68
C ALA A 206 2.46 -18.07 1.72
N LEU A 207 2.62 -17.45 0.54
CA LEU A 207 3.70 -17.78 -0.39
C LEU A 207 5.07 -17.26 0.07
N GLU A 208 5.11 -16.29 0.99
CA GLU A 208 6.34 -15.78 1.59
C GLU A 208 7.12 -16.88 2.32
N SER A 209 6.40 -17.72 3.06
CA SER A 209 6.95 -18.79 3.91
C SER A 209 7.02 -20.15 3.21
N ALA A 210 6.74 -20.22 1.91
CA ALA A 210 6.73 -21.45 1.13
C ALA A 210 8.11 -21.86 0.56
N ASN A 211 9.19 -21.20 0.99
CA ASN A 211 10.57 -21.46 0.54
C ASN A 211 11.36 -22.37 1.49
#